data_AF-A0A4V2LK51-F1
#
_entry.id   AF-A0A4V2LK51-F1
#
_cell.length_a   1.000
_cell.length_b   1.000
_cell.length_c   1.000
_cell.angle_alpha   90.00
_cell.angle_beta   90.00
_cell.angle_gamma   90.00
#
_symmetry.space_group_name_H-M   'P 1'
#
loop_
_entity.id
_entity.type
_entity.pdbx_description
1 polymer ?
#
loop_
_entity_poly.entity_id
_entity_poly.type
_entity_poly.pdbx_seq_one_letter_code
_entity_poly.pdbx_strand_id
1 'polypeptide(L)' 'MLQFTDLNDILHVVHIRNVTHVQFRETQNNFVVSFHFIGGQYVVPATVNAETASFIAEKLGELS' A
#
# COMPACT_ATOMS: atom_id res chain seq x y z
N MET A 1 1.09 -8.09 9.48
CA MET A 1 -0.08 -7.50 8.78
C MET A 1 0.20 -6.02 8.65
N LEU A 2 -0.10 -5.43 7.50
CA LEU A 2 0.03 -3.99 7.29
C LEU A 2 -1.35 -3.35 7.45
N GLN A 3 -1.44 -2.30 8.27
CA GLN A 3 -2.66 -1.55 8.48
C GLN A 3 -2.36 -0.07 8.29
N PHE A 4 -3.23 0.63 7.57
CA PHE A 4 -3.13 2.07 7.36
C PHE A 4 -4.49 2.62 6.96
N THR A 5 -4.70 3.91 7.22
CA THR A 5 -5.88 4.64 6.77
C THR A 5 -5.51 5.45 5.54
N ASP A 6 -6.36 5.44 4.51
CA ASP A 6 -6.15 6.24 3.30
C ASP A 6 -6.70 7.67 3.46
N LEU A 7 -6.55 8.50 2.43
CA LEU A 7 -7.05 9.88 2.44
C LEU A 7 -8.57 9.99 2.30
N ASN A 8 -9.28 8.88 2.18
CA ASN A 8 -10.74 8.82 2.22
C ASN A 8 -11.25 8.31 3.58
N ASP A 9 -10.39 8.28 4.61
CA ASP A 9 -10.67 7.75 5.94
C ASP A 9 -11.04 6.25 5.96
N ILE A 10 -10.63 5.49 4.93
CA ILE A 10 -10.87 4.05 4.84
C ILE A 10 -9.70 3.31 5.48
N LEU A 11 -9.99 2.45 6.46
CA LEU A 11 -9.01 1.54 7.03
C LEU A 11 -8.75 0.36 6.08
N HIS A 12 -7.50 0.23 5.65
CA HIS A 12 -7.01 -0.90 4.86
C HIS A 12 -6.26 -1.89 5.74
N VAL A 13 -6.57 -3.18 5.59
CA VAL A 13 -5.86 -4.28 6.26
C VAL A 13 -5.29 -5.21 5.20
N VAL A 14 -3.97 -5.20 5.05
CA VAL A 14 -3.26 -5.96 4.02
C VAL A 14 -2.46 -7.10 4.65
N HIS A 15 -2.79 -8.32 4.25
CA HIS A 15 -2.01 -9.51 4.59
C HIS A 15 -0.79 -9.60 3.67
N ILE A 16 0.34 -9.03 4.10
CA ILE A 16 1.58 -8.92 3.32
C ILE A 16 2.06 -10.27 2.75
N ARG A 17 1.80 -11.39 3.44
CA ARG A 17 2.11 -12.75 2.94
C ARG A 17 1.45 -13.09 1.60
N ASN A 18 0.35 -12.41 1.27
CA ASN A 18 -0.39 -12.61 0.03
C ASN A 18 -0.05 -11.56 -1.01
N VAL A 19 0.82 -10.59 -0.71
CA VAL A 19 1.24 -9.52 -1.61
C VAL A 19 2.42 -10.00 -2.44
N THR A 20 2.30 -9.92 -3.77
CA THR A 20 3.36 -10.29 -4.71
C THR A 20 4.16 -9.07 -5.16
N HIS A 21 3.48 -7.93 -5.29
CA HIS A 21 4.09 -6.69 -5.75
C HIS A 21 3.35 -5.50 -5.15
N VAL A 22 4.08 -4.43 -4.86
CA VAL A 22 3.52 -3.15 -4.44
C VAL A 22 4.08 -2.07 -5.35
N GLN A 23 3.18 -1.29 -5.94
CA GLN A 23 3.53 -0.15 -6.76
C GLN A 23 3.20 1.14 -6.01
N PHE A 24 4.17 2.05 -5.95
CA PHE A 24 3.99 3.41 -5.46
C PHE A 24 3.99 4.35 -6.66
N ARG A 25 2.95 5.15 -6.81
CA ARG A 25 2.87 6.20 -7.82
C ARG A 25 2.69 7.54 -7.14
N GLU A 26 3.69 8.41 -7.29
CA GLU A 26 3.59 9.79 -6.86
C GLU A 26 2.63 10.58 -7.75
N THR A 27 1.88 11.49 -7.14
CA THR A 27 0.99 12.46 -7.79
C THR A 27 1.32 13.86 -7.24
N GLN A 28 0.66 14.93 -7.70
CA GLN A 28 1.01 16.30 -7.29
C GLN A 28 1.11 16.51 -5.78
N ASN A 29 0.22 15.91 -4.98
CA ASN A 29 0.17 16.13 -3.52
C ASN A 29 0.16 14.83 -2.69
N ASN A 30 -0.02 13.67 -3.32
CA ASN A 30 -0.31 12.40 -2.66
C ASN A 30 0.39 11.22 -3.36
N PHE A 31 0.27 10.02 -2.80
CA PHE A 31 0.71 8.78 -3.41
C PHE A 31 -0.48 7.85 -3.67
N VAL A 32 -0.46 7.14 -4.78
CA VAL A 32 -1.33 5.98 -5.00
C VAL A 32 -0.50 4.73 -4.78
N VAL A 33 -0.87 3.93 -3.78
CA VAL A 33 -0.24 2.66 -3.46
C VAL A 33 -1.14 1.54 -3.94
N SER A 34 -0.62 0.66 -4.80
CA SER A 34 -1.36 -0.48 -5.35
C SER A 34 -0.74 -1.78 -4.88
N PHE A 35 -1.53 -2.60 -4.17
CA PHE A 35 -1.14 -3.93 -3.73
C PHE A 35 -1.63 -4.97 -4.72
N HIS A 36 -0.70 -5.75 -5.29
CA HIS A 36 -1.00 -6.90 -6.12
C HIS A 36 -0.91 -8.16 -5.27
N PHE A 37 -1.92 -9.02 -5.39
CA PHE A 37 -2.01 -10.24 -4.58
C PHE A 37 -1.74 -11.51 -5.38
N ILE A 38 -1.36 -12.58 -4.68
CA ILE A 38 -1.27 -13.94 -5.24
C ILE A 38 -2.59 -14.28 -5.93
N GLY A 39 -2.50 -14.79 -7.16
CA GLY A 39 -3.67 -15.02 -8.02
C GLY A 39 -3.99 -13.88 -9.01
N GLY A 40 -3.25 -12.77 -8.95
CA GLY A 40 -3.08 -11.78 -10.04
C GLY A 40 -4.30 -10.92 -10.42
N GLN A 41 -5.52 -11.35 -10.10
CA GLN A 41 -6.76 -10.66 -10.48
C GLN A 41 -7.20 -9.58 -9.49
N TYR A 42 -6.59 -9.52 -8.31
CA TYR A 42 -6.97 -8.56 -7.28
C TYR A 42 -5.88 -7.52 -7.10
N VAL A 43 -6.27 -6.25 -7.28
CA VAL A 43 -5.45 -5.07 -7.00
C VAL A 43 -6.23 -4.18 -6.06
N VAL A 44 -5.61 -3.76 -4.95
CA VAL A 44 -6.19 -2.78 -4.02
C VAL A 44 -5.39 -1.48 -4.13
N PRO A 45 -5.91 -0.44 -4.80
CA PRO A 45 -5.32 0.88 -4.78
C PRO A 45 -5.81 1.66 -3.54
N ALA A 46 -4.89 2.38 -2.89
CA ALA A 46 -5.20 3.33 -1.84
C ALA A 46 -4.45 4.65 -2.08
N THR A 47 -5.14 5.77 -1.92
CA THR A 47 -4.52 7.10 -2.02
C THR A 47 -4.10 7.55 -0.63
N VAL A 48 -2.82 7.81 -0.42
CA VAL A 48 -2.23 8.08 0.89
C VAL A 48 -1.35 9.34 0.85
N ASN A 49 -1.09 9.95 2.01
CA ASN A 49 -0.11 11.02 2.12
C ASN A 49 1.34 10.48 2.09
N ALA A 50 2.32 11.38 2.03
CA ALA A 50 3.74 11.02 2.00
C ALA A 50 4.18 10.20 3.23
N GLU A 51 3.74 10.59 4.42
CA GLU A 51 4.07 9.90 5.68
C GLU A 51 3.62 8.43 5.65
N THR A 52 2.37 8.19 5.23
CA THR A 52 1.80 6.86 5.12
C THR A 52 2.48 6.05 4.01
N ALA A 53 2.82 6.68 2.87
CA ALA A 53 3.57 6.01 1.81
C ALA A 53 4.96 5.56 2.30
N SER A 54 5.68 6.42 3.03
CA SER A 54 6.97 6.10 3.64
C SER A 54 6.85 4.97 4.66
N PHE A 55 5.84 5.02 5.53
CA PHE A 55 5.54 3.94 6.48
C PHE A 55 5.28 2.60 5.78
N ILE A 56 4.47 2.59 4.72
CA ILE A 56 4.20 1.37 3.94
C ILE A 56 5.51 0.84 3.32
N ALA A 57 6.32 1.71 2.72
CA ALA A 57 7.59 1.33 2.10
C ALA A 57 8.57 0.73 3.12
N GLU A 58 8.71 1.34 4.30
CA GLU A 58 9.54 0.84 5.40
C GLU A 58 9.07 -0.55 5.86
N LYS A 59 7.77 -0.74 6.09
CA LYS A 59 7.23 -2.04 6.53
C LYS A 59 7.36 -3.15 5.49
N LEU A 60 7.43 -2.80 4.21
CA LEU A 60 7.69 -3.76 3.14
C LEU A 60 9.20 -4.03 2.96
N GLY A 61 10.06 -3.05 3.25
CA GLY A 61 11.52 -3.18 3.23
C GLY A 61 12.11 -3.89 4.44
N GLU A 62 11.47 -3.83 5.61
CA GLU A 62 11.85 -4.65 6.80
C GLU A 62 11.67 -6.17 6.57
N LEU A 63 11.10 -6.58 5.43
CA LEU A 63 10.89 -7.98 5.06
C LEU A 63 11.90 -8.52 4.02
N SER A 64 12.85 -7.69 3.56
CA SER A 64 13.91 -8.10 2.62
C SER A 64 15.19 -8.54 3.32
#